data_AF-A0A0S7B5V8-F1
#
_entry.id   AF-A0A0S7B5V8-F1
#
_cell.length_a   1.000
_cell.length_b   1.000
_cell.length_c   1.000
_cell.angle_alpha   90.00
_cell.angle_beta   90.00
_cell.angle_gamma   90.00
#
_symmetry.space_group_name_H-M   'P 1'
#
loop_
_entity.id
_entity.type
_entity.pdbx_description
1 polymer ?
#
loop_
_entity_poly.entity_id
_entity_poly.type
_entity_poly.pdbx_seq_one_letter_code
_entity_poly.pdbx_strand_id
1 'polypeptide(L)'
;MSEAITPEIFNHLVELAALALDPQEAEYVRKQLNNQLKAIQELEDIPLDGNVTATSHGVPYTAEISPAPREDAWHPYPNPQDILAQAPETGDSYIVVPDIPHTTLE
;
A
#
# COMPACT_ATOMS: atom_id res chain seq x y z
N MET A 1 -17.84 -10.17 -23.45
CA MET A 1 -17.83 -9.74 -22.05
C MET A 1 -17.18 -8.37 -22.01
N SER A 2 -17.83 -7.38 -21.43
CA SER A 2 -17.18 -6.09 -21.17
C SER A 2 -16.06 -6.30 -20.17
N GLU A 3 -14.90 -5.68 -20.40
CA GLU A 3 -13.82 -5.66 -19.40
C GLU A 3 -14.29 -4.88 -18.18
N ALA A 4 -14.09 -5.45 -16.99
CA ALA A 4 -14.52 -4.83 -15.73
C ALA A 4 -13.64 -3.62 -15.38
N ILE A 5 -12.33 -3.72 -15.65
CA ILE A 5 -11.40 -2.60 -15.52
C ILE A 5 -11.29 -1.89 -16.87
N THR A 6 -12.08 -0.84 -17.01
CA THR A 6 -12.02 0.08 -18.14
C THR A 6 -10.74 0.93 -18.09
N PRO A 7 -10.34 1.61 -19.18
CA PRO A 7 -9.22 2.54 -19.16
C PRO A 7 -9.35 3.63 -18.09
N GLU A 8 -10.55 4.15 -17.86
CA GLU A 8 -10.82 5.20 -16.86
C GLU A 8 -10.57 4.69 -15.44
N ILE A 9 -11.08 3.50 -15.12
CA ILE A 9 -10.84 2.86 -13.81
C ILE A 9 -9.35 2.56 -13.64
N PHE A 10 -8.70 2.03 -14.68
CA PHE A 10 -7.28 1.73 -14.62
C PHE A 10 -6.43 2.98 -14.35
N ASN A 11 -6.71 4.09 -15.06
CA ASN A 11 -6.00 5.35 -14.86
C ASN A 11 -6.15 5.86 -13.41
N HIS A 12 -7.35 5.73 -12.84
CA HIS A 12 -7.56 6.09 -11.44
C HIS A 12 -6.78 5.20 -10.47
N LEU A 13 -6.71 3.89 -10.72
CA LEU A 13 -5.90 2.97 -9.92
C LEU A 13 -4.40 3.29 -10.00
N VAL A 14 -3.92 3.66 -11.18
CA VAL A 14 -2.51 4.07 -11.41
C VAL A 14 -2.19 5.35 -10.64
N GLU A 15 -3.09 6.33 -10.63
CA GLU A 15 -2.96 7.57 -9.86
C GLU A 15 -2.87 7.28 -8.36
N LEU A 16 -3.78 6.45 -7.82
CA LEU A 16 -3.78 6.06 -6.41
C LEU A 16 -2.50 5.31 -6.00
N ALA A 17 -1.93 4.53 -6.93
CA ALA A 17 -0.70 3.78 -6.70
C ALA A 17 0.58 4.63 -6.90
N ALA A 18 0.46 5.89 -7.30
CA ALA A 18 1.58 6.78 -7.64
C ALA A 18 2.54 6.17 -8.69
N LEU A 19 1.99 5.47 -9.68
CA LEU A 19 2.76 4.85 -10.76
C LEU A 19 2.75 5.75 -12.00
N ALA A 20 3.92 5.96 -12.60
CA ALA A 20 4.05 6.55 -13.93
C ALA A 20 4.28 5.43 -14.94
N LEU A 21 3.28 5.15 -15.78
CA LEU A 21 3.35 4.13 -16.83
C LEU A 21 3.26 4.80 -18.20
N ASP A 22 4.01 4.29 -19.17
CA ASP A 22 3.80 4.68 -20.56
C ASP A 22 2.51 4.06 -21.12
N PRO A 23 1.99 4.54 -22.28
CA PRO A 23 0.75 4.04 -22.85
C PRO A 23 0.75 2.54 -23.19
N GLN A 24 1.90 1.98 -23.57
CA GLN A 24 2.02 0.56 -23.92
C GLN A 24 2.02 -0.30 -22.65
N GLU A 25 2.75 0.11 -21.62
CA GLU A 25 2.76 -0.52 -20.30
C GLU A 25 1.36 -0.49 -19.67
N ALA A 26 0.71 0.68 -19.70
CA ALA A 26 -0.63 0.86 -19.16
C ALA A 26 -1.63 -0.12 -19.80
N GLU A 27 -1.65 -0.22 -21.13
CA GLU A 27 -2.56 -1.13 -21.82
C GLU A 27 -2.21 -2.60 -21.57
N TYR A 28 -0.93 -2.94 -21.47
CA TYR A 28 -0.49 -4.28 -21.13
C TYR A 28 -0.97 -4.67 -19.73
N VAL A 29 -0.69 -3.85 -18.72
CA VAL A 29 -1.04 -4.12 -17.31
C VAL A 29 -2.56 -4.18 -17.15
N ARG A 30 -3.32 -3.27 -17.77
CA ARG A 30 -4.78 -3.27 -17.75
C ARG A 30 -5.38 -4.58 -18.27
N LYS A 31 -4.84 -5.12 -19.37
CA LYS A 31 -5.25 -6.44 -19.88
C LYS A 31 -4.90 -7.56 -18.91
N GLN A 32 -3.71 -7.53 -18.31
CA GLN A 32 -3.33 -8.57 -17.34
C GLN A 32 -4.20 -8.53 -16.09
N LEU A 33 -4.54 -7.36 -15.57
CA LEU A 33 -5.45 -7.23 -14.42
C LEU A 33 -6.85 -7.76 -14.73
N ASN A 34 -7.41 -7.44 -15.91
CA ASN A 34 -8.68 -8.02 -16.34
C ASN A 34 -8.62 -9.55 -16.48
N ASN A 35 -7.47 -10.10 -16.89
CA ASN A 35 -7.29 -11.56 -16.91
C ASN A 35 -7.21 -12.15 -15.50
N GLN A 36 -6.53 -11.49 -14.56
CA GLN A 36 -6.43 -11.92 -13.16
C GLN A 36 -7.78 -11.89 -12.43
N LEU A 37 -8.65 -10.92 -12.76
CA LEU A 37 -10.01 -10.85 -12.19
C LEU A 37 -10.84 -12.10 -12.47
N LYS A 38 -10.58 -12.83 -13.56
CA LYS A 38 -11.29 -14.09 -13.84
C LYS A 38 -11.05 -15.13 -12.74
N ALA A 39 -9.79 -15.27 -12.29
CA ALA A 39 -9.45 -16.18 -11.20
C ALA A 39 -10.05 -15.71 -9.86
N ILE A 40 -10.15 -14.40 -9.63
CA ILE A 40 -10.79 -13.85 -8.43
C ILE A 40 -12.30 -14.13 -8.44
N GLN A 41 -12.96 -14.00 -9.59
CA GLN A 41 -14.39 -14.33 -9.72
C GLN A 41 -14.65 -15.82 -9.43
N GLU A 42 -13.78 -16.70 -9.92
CA GLU A 42 -13.87 -18.14 -9.61
C GLU A 42 -13.74 -18.43 -8.11
N LEU A 43 -12.93 -17.64 -7.38
CA LEU A 43 -12.83 -17.75 -5.92
C LEU A 43 -14.05 -17.18 -5.20
N GLU A 44 -14.63 -16.08 -5.70
CA GLU A 44 -15.86 -15.48 -5.17
C GLU A 44 -17.07 -16.41 -5.28
N ASP A 45 -17.13 -17.20 -6.35
CA ASP A 45 -18.21 -18.17 -6.59
C ASP A 45 -18.20 -19.36 -5.60
N ILE A 46 -17.15 -19.51 -4.78
CA ILE A 46 -17.07 -20.54 -3.75
C ILE A 46 -18.00 -20.16 -2.59
N PRO A 47 -19.04 -20.97 -2.27
CA PRO A 47 -19.96 -20.65 -1.19
C PRO A 47 -19.25 -20.67 0.16
N LEU A 48 -19.38 -19.58 0.90
CA LEU A 48 -18.91 -19.47 2.28
C LEU A 48 -20.09 -19.64 3.25
N ASP A 49 -19.85 -20.29 4.39
CA ASP A 49 -20.80 -20.29 5.49
C ASP A 49 -20.93 -18.85 6.03
N GLY A 50 -22.17 -18.38 6.25
CA GLY A 50 -22.45 -17.00 6.70
C GLY A 50 -21.87 -16.65 8.07
N ASN A 51 -21.40 -17.63 8.84
CA ASN A 51 -20.70 -17.43 10.11
C ASN A 51 -19.17 -17.38 9.96
N VAL A 52 -18.62 -17.56 8.76
CA VAL A 52 -17.18 -17.49 8.52
C VAL A 52 -16.72 -16.05 8.65
N THR A 53 -15.83 -15.81 9.61
CA THR A 53 -15.16 -14.52 9.79
C THR A 53 -13.89 -14.46 8.94
N ALA A 54 -13.50 -13.26 8.52
CA ALA A 54 -12.22 -13.05 7.85
C ALA A 54 -11.04 -13.44 8.78
N THR A 55 -10.08 -14.17 8.24
CA THR A 55 -8.84 -14.50 8.94
C THR A 55 -7.89 -13.30 8.89
N SER A 56 -7.83 -12.51 9.97
CA SER A 56 -6.90 -11.36 10.05
C SER A 56 -5.44 -11.77 10.26
N HIS A 57 -5.21 -12.91 10.91
CA HIS A 57 -3.87 -13.41 11.24
C HIS A 57 -3.82 -14.93 11.07
N GLY A 58 -2.65 -15.46 10.69
CA GLY A 58 -2.46 -16.91 10.51
C GLY A 58 -2.41 -17.72 11.81
N VAL A 59 -2.32 -17.05 12.96
CA VAL A 59 -2.32 -17.65 14.29
C VAL A 59 -3.23 -16.84 15.23
N PRO A 60 -3.86 -17.47 16.23
CA PRO A 60 -4.61 -16.73 17.24
C PRO A 60 -3.68 -15.85 18.08
N TYR A 61 -4.18 -14.71 18.57
CA TYR A 61 -3.53 -13.91 19.61
C TYR A 61 -4.29 -14.10 20.93
N THR A 62 -4.00 -15.20 21.63
CA THR A 62 -4.59 -15.45 22.96
C THR A 62 -3.88 -14.61 24.02
N ALA A 63 -4.45 -14.51 25.23
CA ALA A 63 -3.83 -13.76 26.31
C ALA A 63 -2.44 -14.31 26.70
N GLU A 64 -2.20 -15.62 26.48
CA GLU A 64 -0.96 -16.31 26.84
C GLU A 64 0.17 -16.11 25.82
N ILE A 65 -0.16 -15.82 24.55
CA ILE A 65 0.82 -15.70 23.45
C ILE A 65 0.87 -14.30 22.84
N SER A 66 -0.02 -13.40 23.25
CA SER A 66 0.02 -12.00 22.81
C SER A 66 1.23 -11.29 23.42
N PRO A 67 1.99 -10.53 22.63
CA PRO A 67 3.06 -9.69 23.17
C PRO A 67 2.47 -8.65 24.12
N ALA A 68 3.21 -8.35 25.20
CA ALA A 68 2.85 -7.25 26.07
C ALA A 68 2.90 -5.91 25.31
N PRO A 69 2.11 -4.90 25.72
CA PRO A 69 2.26 -3.54 25.21
C PRO A 69 3.70 -3.04 25.40
N ARG A 70 4.19 -2.26 24.44
CA ARG A 70 5.48 -1.58 24.58
C ARG A 70 5.39 -0.55 25.71
N GLU A 71 6.33 -0.62 26.65
CA GLU A 71 6.48 0.36 27.73
C GLU A 71 6.71 1.78 27.21
N ASP A 72 6.21 2.78 27.94
CA ASP A 72 6.42 4.20 27.64
C ASP A 72 7.81 4.69 28.10
N ALA A 73 8.85 4.08 27.55
CA ALA A 73 10.24 4.43 27.80
C ALA A 73 10.86 5.05 26.54
N TRP A 74 11.46 6.23 26.69
CA TRP A 74 12.19 6.89 25.62
C TRP A 74 13.49 6.14 25.31
N HIS A 75 13.68 5.80 24.03
CA HIS A 75 14.89 5.19 23.50
C HIS A 75 15.49 6.11 22.43
N PRO A 76 16.53 6.91 22.73
CA PRO A 76 17.15 7.75 21.72
C PRO A 76 17.84 6.91 20.64
N TYR A 77 17.69 7.30 19.39
CA TYR A 77 18.44 6.68 18.30
C TYR A 77 19.90 7.14 18.37
N PRO A 78 20.89 6.22 18.38
CA PRO A 78 22.27 6.56 18.71
C PRO A 78 22.97 7.40 17.64
N ASN A 79 22.56 7.30 16.36
CA ASN A 79 23.23 8.00 15.27
C ASN A 79 22.27 8.47 14.16
N PRO A 80 21.53 9.57 14.34
CA PRO A 80 20.58 10.08 13.33
C PRO A 80 21.19 10.32 11.94
N GLN A 81 22.51 10.51 11.85
CA GLN A 81 23.19 10.70 10.56
C GLN A 81 23.15 9.45 9.68
N ASP A 82 23.09 8.24 10.25
CA ASP A 82 22.96 6.99 9.48
C ASP A 82 21.60 6.87 8.78
N ILE A 83 20.57 7.53 9.32
CA ILE A 83 19.26 7.63 8.67
C ILE A 83 19.35 8.59 7.48
N LEU A 84 19.95 9.76 7.70
CA LEU A 84 20.11 10.78 6.65
C LEU A 84 20.97 10.28 5.48
N ALA A 85 21.99 9.48 5.76
CA ALA A 85 22.86 8.89 4.73
C ALA A 85 22.13 7.93 3.76
N GLN A 86 20.92 7.47 4.10
CA GLN A 86 20.09 6.62 3.24
C GLN A 86 19.16 7.42 2.32
N ALA A 87 19.01 8.73 2.55
CA ALA A 87 18.14 9.57 1.75
C ALA A 87 18.84 10.02 0.46
N PRO A 88 18.10 10.12 -0.67
CA PRO A 88 18.68 10.57 -1.94
C PRO A 88 19.26 11.99 -1.88
N GLU A 89 18.62 12.88 -1.11
CA GLU A 89 19.02 14.27 -0.97
C GLU A 89 18.77 14.75 0.47
N THR A 90 19.75 15.46 1.04
CA THR A 90 19.66 16.01 2.38
C THR A 90 20.25 17.43 2.43
N GLY A 91 19.74 18.26 3.31
CA GLY A 91 20.17 19.65 3.53
C GLY A 91 19.83 20.10 4.94
N ASP A 92 20.78 20.72 5.64
CA ASP A 92 20.61 21.22 7.02
C ASP A 92 20.03 20.18 8.01
N SER A 93 20.40 18.90 7.85
CA SER A 93 19.86 17.76 8.62
C SER A 93 18.39 17.40 8.34
N TYR A 94 17.85 17.85 7.21
CA TYR A 94 16.53 17.47 6.69
C TYR A 94 16.66 16.62 5.43
N ILE A 95 15.64 15.81 5.16
CA ILE A 95 15.45 15.17 3.85
C ILE A 95 14.83 16.21 2.93
N VAL A 96 15.46 16.44 1.79
CA VAL A 96 14.99 17.42 0.80
C VAL A 96 14.04 16.72 -0.16
N VAL A 97 12.87 17.33 -0.39
CA VAL A 97 11.86 16.88 -1.36
C VAL A 97 11.39 18.07 -2.19
N PRO A 98 10.86 17.83 -3.41
CA PRO A 98 10.21 18.89 -4.17
C PRO A 98 9.10 19.57 -3.37
N ASP A 99 8.95 20.87 -3.56
CA ASP A 99 7.93 21.66 -2.86
C ASP A 99 6.52 21.11 -3.17
N ILE A 100 5.68 21.07 -2.14
CA ILE A 100 4.30 20.60 -2.25
C ILE A 100 3.35 21.79 -2.18
N PRO A 101 2.28 21.81 -2.98
CA PRO A 101 1.25 22.84 -2.85
C PRO A 101 0.72 22.85 -1.43
N HIS A 102 0.90 23.97 -0.73
CA HIS A 102 0.38 24.18 0.61
C HIS A 102 -0.56 25.37 0.63
N THR A 103 -1.61 25.30 1.44
CA THR A 103 -2.47 26.43 1.74
C THR A 103 -1.98 27.07 3.03
N THR A 104 -1.49 28.30 2.96
CA THR A 104 -1.18 29.08 4.16
C THR A 104 -2.50 29.49 4.83
N LEU A 105 -2.68 29.10 6.10
CA LEU A 105 -3.82 29.56 6.90
C LEU A 105 -3.43 30.89 7.56
N GLU A 106 -4.23 31.94 7.35
CA GLU A 106 -4.14 33.24 8.04
C GLU A 106 -4.80 33.22 9.43
#